data_AF-A0A522YQL6-F1
#
_entry.id   AF-A0A522YQL6-F1
#
_cell.length_a   1.000
_cell.length_b   1.000
_cell.length_c   1.000
_cell.angle_alpha   90.00
_cell.angle_beta   90.00
_cell.angle_gamma   90.00
#
_symmetry.space_group_name_H-M   'P 1'
#
loop_
_entity.id
_entity.type
_entity.pdbx_description
1 polymer ?
#
loop_
_entity_poly.entity_id
_entity_poly.type
_entity_poly.pdbx_seq_one_letter_code
_entity_poly.pdbx_strand_id
1 'polypeptide(L)'
;MRPLAAALAALLGGTAWALGVPDYAALHARLLAGETAADLEDALPGLARNLEAARRVSAAEWTDSVVRDELAGGDILPPQVLAGLGIPPTVSSGVAHVPAGVMHTYGYLFSQLKTAYGLKGRRWTQSRLDERLGLAPGMFSPRPPRGEFTANVTKALRSLIRKGRGGRLEEAVLWRTPEGREVGGTVFTHLFPLKPLPGLEAETHLLVYELQMKGRRRLVTAFPVSA
;
A
#
# COMPACT_ATOMS: atom_id res chain seq x y z
N MET A 1 -16.42 -8.33 -32.27
CA MET A 1 -17.35 -7.38 -31.62
C MET A 1 -17.02 -7.17 -30.13
N ARG A 2 -15.80 -6.72 -29.80
CA ARG A 2 -15.34 -6.42 -28.41
C ARG A 2 -15.11 -4.93 -28.05
N PRO A 3 -15.34 -3.90 -28.88
CA PRO A 3 -15.00 -2.52 -28.49
C PRO A 3 -16.08 -1.80 -27.68
N LEU A 4 -17.35 -2.25 -27.68
CA LEU A 4 -18.43 -1.52 -27.01
C LEU A 4 -18.40 -1.61 -25.46
N ALA A 5 -17.94 -2.73 -24.89
CA ALA A 5 -17.90 -2.91 -23.43
C ALA A 5 -16.83 -2.02 -22.76
N ALA A 6 -15.69 -1.79 -23.45
CA ALA A 6 -14.64 -0.91 -22.96
C ALA A 6 -15.05 0.58 -23.06
N ALA A 7 -15.82 0.94 -24.09
CA ALA A 7 -16.35 2.29 -24.27
C ALA A 7 -17.44 2.65 -23.24
N LEU A 8 -18.29 1.68 -22.86
CA LEU A 8 -19.32 1.90 -21.83
C LEU A 8 -18.72 2.08 -20.42
N ALA A 9 -17.62 1.39 -20.10
CA ALA A 9 -16.90 1.56 -18.84
C ALA A 9 -16.27 2.96 -18.69
N ALA A 10 -15.88 3.59 -19.82
CA ALA A 10 -15.37 4.96 -19.83
C ALA A 10 -16.48 6.03 -19.72
N LEU A 11 -17.72 5.70 -20.11
CA LEU A 11 -18.87 6.62 -20.11
C LEU A 11 -19.65 6.65 -18.78
N LEU A 12 -19.44 5.68 -17.88
CA LEU A 12 -20.04 5.65 -16.53
C LEU A 12 -19.14 6.28 -15.43
N GLY A 13 -18.14 7.07 -15.82
CA GLY A 13 -17.69 8.19 -14.98
C GLY A 13 -17.01 7.87 -13.65
N GLY A 14 -16.42 6.69 -13.50
CA GLY A 14 -15.39 6.44 -12.49
C GLY A 14 -14.12 6.02 -13.20
N THR A 15 -13.09 6.86 -13.23
CA THR A 15 -11.75 6.35 -13.60
C THR A 15 -11.45 5.16 -12.69
N ALA A 16 -10.57 4.25 -13.10
CA ALA A 16 -10.11 3.16 -12.21
C ALA A 16 -9.47 3.68 -10.90
N TRP A 17 -9.31 5.01 -10.80
CA TRP A 17 -8.83 5.86 -9.73
C TRP A 17 -9.87 6.90 -9.28
N ALA A 18 -11.18 6.59 -9.37
CA ALA A 18 -12.29 7.55 -9.23
C ALA A 18 -12.29 8.40 -7.95
N LEU A 19 -11.53 7.99 -6.93
CA LEU A 19 -11.33 8.77 -5.71
C LEU A 19 -9.98 9.49 -5.76
N GLY A 20 -10.06 10.81 -5.74
CA GLY A 20 -8.92 11.70 -5.58
C GLY A 20 -8.57 11.94 -4.11
N VAL A 21 -7.53 12.76 -3.91
CA VAL A 21 -7.12 13.21 -2.57
C VAL A 21 -8.27 13.84 -1.76
N PRO A 22 -9.14 14.69 -2.34
CA PRO A 22 -10.26 15.28 -1.58
C PRO A 22 -11.25 14.24 -1.07
N ASP A 23 -11.51 13.18 -1.85
CA ASP A 23 -12.44 12.13 -1.45
C ASP A 23 -11.91 11.35 -0.25
N TYR A 24 -10.63 10.96 -0.27
CA TYR A 24 -10.01 10.31 0.89
C TYR A 24 -9.91 11.21 2.12
N ALA A 25 -9.75 12.52 1.93
CA ALA A 25 -9.80 13.48 3.04
C ALA A 25 -11.19 13.53 3.69
N ALA A 26 -12.26 13.50 2.88
CA ALA A 26 -13.63 13.43 3.37
C ALA A 26 -13.91 12.12 4.12
N LEU A 27 -13.47 10.99 3.57
CA LEU A 27 -13.61 9.69 4.22
C LEU A 27 -12.79 9.60 5.52
N HIS A 28 -11.59 10.17 5.55
CA HIS A 28 -10.79 10.29 6.77
C HIS A 28 -11.54 11.10 7.85
N ALA A 29 -12.18 12.21 7.47
CA ALA A 29 -12.96 13.03 8.40
C ALA A 29 -14.15 12.25 8.99
N ARG A 30 -14.83 11.42 8.18
CA ARG A 30 -15.90 10.51 8.65
C ARG A 30 -15.37 9.53 9.70
N LEU A 31 -14.21 8.91 9.45
CA LEU A 31 -13.56 8.00 10.42
C LEU A 31 -13.16 8.72 11.71
N LEU A 32 -12.69 9.98 11.64
CA LEU A 32 -12.44 10.79 12.83
C LEU A 32 -13.72 11.11 13.62
N ALA A 33 -14.86 11.22 12.94
CA ALA A 33 -16.17 11.42 13.57
C ALA A 33 -16.74 10.14 14.20
N GLY A 34 -16.01 9.01 14.12
CA GLY A 34 -16.39 7.74 14.75
C GLY A 34 -17.07 6.75 13.81
N GLU A 35 -17.18 7.06 12.53
CA GLU A 35 -17.63 6.09 11.54
C GLU A 35 -16.61 4.96 11.35
N THR A 36 -17.10 3.82 10.89
CA THR A 36 -16.32 2.63 10.61
C THR A 36 -16.25 2.34 9.11
N ALA A 37 -15.38 1.42 8.71
CA ALA A 37 -15.30 0.95 7.32
C ALA A 37 -16.64 0.39 6.80
N ALA A 38 -17.52 -0.10 7.67
CA ALA A 38 -18.86 -0.55 7.29
C ALA A 38 -19.80 0.63 6.98
N ASP A 39 -19.64 1.75 7.68
CA ASP A 39 -20.43 2.96 7.44
C ASP A 39 -20.01 3.67 6.15
N LEU A 40 -18.76 3.49 5.72
CA LEU A 40 -18.23 4.04 4.46
C LEU A 40 -18.63 3.24 3.19
N GLU A 41 -19.46 2.20 3.31
CA GLU A 41 -19.84 1.34 2.17
C GLU A 41 -20.63 2.09 1.08
N ASP A 42 -21.28 3.21 1.43
CA ASP A 42 -21.92 4.13 0.48
C ASP A 42 -20.91 4.75 -0.50
N ALA A 43 -19.74 5.13 0.02
CA ALA A 43 -18.69 5.79 -0.74
C ALA A 43 -17.60 4.84 -1.22
N LEU A 44 -17.45 3.67 -0.60
CA LEU A 44 -16.50 2.61 -0.99
C LEU A 44 -17.14 1.23 -0.78
N PRO A 45 -17.98 0.77 -1.71
CA PRO A 45 -18.59 -0.56 -1.62
C PRO A 45 -17.55 -1.67 -1.51
N GLY A 46 -17.72 -2.53 -0.52
CA GLY A 46 -16.86 -3.65 -0.17
C GLY A 46 -15.65 -3.31 0.70
N LEU A 47 -15.50 -2.06 1.17
CA LEU A 47 -14.33 -1.63 1.94
C LEU A 47 -14.08 -2.51 3.16
N ALA A 48 -15.10 -2.82 3.95
CA ALA A 48 -14.93 -3.61 5.18
C ALA A 48 -14.42 -5.04 4.85
N ARG A 49 -15.00 -5.67 3.82
CA ARG A 49 -14.56 -7.00 3.34
C ARG A 49 -13.14 -6.97 2.78
N ASN A 50 -12.80 -5.91 2.06
CA ASN A 50 -11.48 -5.75 1.46
C ASN A 50 -10.40 -5.53 2.52
N LEU A 51 -10.66 -4.71 3.54
CA LEU A 51 -9.76 -4.51 4.68
C LEU A 51 -9.51 -5.81 5.44
N GLU A 52 -10.54 -6.62 5.64
CA GLU A 52 -10.40 -7.95 6.24
C GLU A 52 -9.47 -8.87 5.41
N ALA A 53 -9.67 -8.93 4.10
CA ALA A 53 -8.79 -9.69 3.21
C ALA A 53 -7.36 -9.13 3.18
N ALA A 54 -7.20 -7.80 3.16
CA ALA A 54 -5.92 -7.12 3.19
C ALA A 54 -5.13 -7.44 4.46
N ARG A 55 -5.78 -7.49 5.63
CA ARG A 55 -5.15 -7.88 6.89
C ARG A 55 -4.62 -9.32 6.85
N ARG A 56 -5.40 -10.27 6.32
CA ARG A 56 -4.96 -11.66 6.16
C ARG A 56 -3.75 -11.79 5.24
N VAL A 57 -3.79 -11.11 4.09
CA VAL A 57 -2.64 -11.08 3.16
C VAL A 57 -1.42 -10.45 3.83
N SER A 58 -1.62 -9.35 4.56
CA SER A 58 -0.52 -8.66 5.26
C SER A 58 0.13 -9.56 6.32
N ALA A 59 -0.68 -10.23 7.13
CA ALA A 59 -0.18 -11.17 8.14
C ALA A 59 0.60 -12.34 7.53
N ALA A 60 0.28 -12.78 6.32
CA ALA A 60 0.98 -13.86 5.64
C ALA A 60 2.26 -13.40 4.92
N GLU A 61 2.21 -12.25 4.24
CA GLU A 61 3.18 -11.90 3.20
C GLU A 61 4.05 -10.67 3.52
N TRP A 62 3.65 -9.86 4.50
CA TRP A 62 4.29 -8.57 4.80
C TRP A 62 4.82 -8.54 6.22
N THR A 63 5.88 -7.80 6.50
CA THR A 63 6.32 -7.52 7.88
C THR A 63 5.31 -6.61 8.59
N ASP A 64 5.67 -6.16 9.78
CA ASP A 64 4.97 -5.07 10.47
C ASP A 64 5.57 -3.71 10.10
N SER A 65 4.79 -2.66 10.30
CA SER A 65 5.13 -1.27 10.05
C SER A 65 4.82 -0.45 11.30
N VAL A 66 5.70 0.48 11.65
CA VAL A 66 5.45 1.45 12.72
C VAL A 66 4.43 2.46 12.22
N VAL A 67 3.42 2.77 13.05
CA VAL A 67 2.36 3.74 12.70
C VAL A 67 2.91 5.16 12.57
N ARG A 68 3.95 5.49 13.32
CA ARG A 68 4.62 6.80 13.28
C ARG A 68 5.59 6.89 12.10
N ASP A 69 5.47 7.95 11.33
CA ASP A 69 6.47 8.32 10.33
C ASP A 69 7.55 9.18 11.01
N GLU A 70 8.78 8.66 11.04
CA GLU A 70 9.90 9.32 11.71
C GLU A 70 10.33 10.61 11.00
N LEU A 71 10.27 10.65 9.66
CA LEU A 71 10.71 11.80 8.87
C LEU A 71 9.70 12.96 8.94
N ALA A 72 8.41 12.65 8.94
CA ALA A 72 7.35 13.63 9.07
C ALA A 72 7.02 13.96 10.55
N GLY A 73 7.53 13.19 11.51
CA GLY A 73 7.33 13.43 12.93
C GLY A 73 5.90 13.24 13.42
N GLY A 74 5.09 12.44 12.73
CA GLY A 74 3.66 12.28 12.99
C GLY A 74 3.14 10.89 12.67
N ASP A 75 1.93 10.59 13.15
CA ASP A 75 1.30 9.30 12.91
C ASP A 75 0.73 9.26 11.49
N ILE A 76 1.01 8.16 10.78
CA ILE A 76 0.49 7.91 9.43
C ILE A 76 -1.04 7.93 9.45
N LEU A 77 -1.63 7.32 10.48
CA LEU A 77 -3.05 7.39 10.77
C LEU A 77 -3.26 7.63 12.27
N PRO A 78 -4.17 8.54 12.66
CA PRO A 78 -4.61 8.67 14.04
C PRO A 78 -5.22 7.34 14.56
N PRO A 79 -5.13 7.06 15.88
CA PRO A 79 -5.69 5.84 16.47
C PRO A 79 -7.18 5.62 16.16
N GLN A 80 -7.98 6.69 16.13
CA GLN A 80 -9.41 6.64 15.79
C GLN A 80 -9.63 6.15 14.36
N VAL A 81 -8.80 6.60 13.41
CA VAL A 81 -8.89 6.20 12.01
C VAL A 81 -8.43 4.75 11.83
N LEU A 82 -7.40 4.32 12.54
CA LEU A 82 -7.00 2.92 12.58
C LEU A 82 -8.14 2.02 13.11
N ALA A 83 -8.80 2.44 14.19
CA ALA A 83 -9.92 1.74 14.77
C ALA A 83 -11.12 1.66 13.80
N GLY A 84 -11.50 2.79 13.19
CA GLY A 84 -12.58 2.84 12.19
C GLY A 84 -12.31 1.97 10.97
N LEU A 85 -11.05 1.87 10.52
CA LEU A 85 -10.63 0.96 9.46
C LEU A 85 -10.50 -0.52 9.91
N GLY A 86 -10.69 -0.82 11.20
CA GLY A 86 -10.49 -2.17 11.73
C GLY A 86 -9.05 -2.68 11.63
N ILE A 87 -8.07 -1.78 11.73
CA ILE A 87 -6.62 -2.08 11.70
C ILE A 87 -6.06 -1.89 13.12
N PRO A 88 -6.30 -2.83 14.06
CA PRO A 88 -5.85 -2.68 15.43
C PRO A 88 -4.32 -2.67 15.50
N PRO A 89 -3.70 -1.67 16.16
CA PRO A 89 -2.25 -1.68 16.38
C PRO A 89 -1.87 -2.64 17.51
N THR A 90 -0.75 -3.33 17.34
CA THR A 90 -0.04 -4.00 18.43
C THR A 90 0.94 -3.00 19.03
N VAL A 91 0.83 -2.72 20.34
CA VAL A 91 1.74 -1.80 21.03
C VAL A 91 2.75 -2.60 21.84
N SER A 92 4.03 -2.29 21.67
CA SER A 92 5.12 -2.85 22.47
C SER A 92 6.19 -1.81 22.71
N SER A 93 6.68 -1.75 23.95
CA SER A 93 7.67 -0.76 24.37
C SER A 93 7.31 0.69 23.96
N GLY A 94 6.01 1.01 23.98
CA GLY A 94 5.48 2.33 23.59
C GLY A 94 5.41 2.60 22.08
N VAL A 95 5.76 1.63 21.23
CA VAL A 95 5.70 1.76 19.76
C VAL A 95 4.48 1.00 19.23
N ALA A 96 3.67 1.67 18.41
CA ALA A 96 2.51 1.08 17.76
C ALA A 96 2.89 0.48 16.40
N HIS A 97 2.60 -0.79 16.21
CA HIS A 97 2.85 -1.56 14.99
C HIS A 97 1.54 -2.04 14.37
N VAL A 98 1.51 -2.10 13.04
CA VAL A 98 0.42 -2.69 12.26
C VAL A 98 0.99 -3.54 11.12
N PRO A 99 0.22 -4.48 10.54
CA PRO A 99 0.69 -5.23 9.37
C PRO A 99 1.04 -4.28 8.21
N ALA A 100 2.25 -4.40 7.67
CA ALA A 100 2.79 -3.42 6.73
C ALA A 100 2.01 -3.37 5.40
N GLY A 101 1.50 -4.50 4.91
CA GLY A 101 0.75 -4.53 3.66
C GLY A 101 -0.50 -3.64 3.67
N VAL A 102 -1.34 -3.76 4.70
CA VAL A 102 -2.57 -2.97 4.85
C VAL A 102 -2.25 -1.51 5.16
N MET A 103 -1.19 -1.23 5.94
CA MET A 103 -0.73 0.13 6.21
C MET A 103 -0.20 0.81 4.95
N HIS A 104 0.66 0.14 4.18
CA HIS A 104 1.21 0.68 2.94
C HIS A 104 0.19 0.78 1.81
N THR A 105 -0.97 0.14 1.91
CA THR A 105 -2.07 0.25 0.93
C THR A 105 -3.17 1.16 1.46
N TYR A 106 -4.17 0.62 2.17
CA TYR A 106 -5.28 1.40 2.72
C TYR A 106 -4.81 2.46 3.72
N GLY A 107 -3.84 2.16 4.57
CA GLY A 107 -3.32 3.15 5.51
C GLY A 107 -2.79 4.41 4.82
N TYR A 108 -2.10 4.25 3.70
CA TYR A 108 -1.59 5.35 2.90
C TYR A 108 -2.70 6.12 2.17
N LEU A 109 -3.71 5.41 1.64
CA LEU A 109 -4.86 6.07 0.99
C LEU A 109 -5.60 7.01 1.93
N PHE A 110 -5.82 6.58 3.17
CA PHE A 110 -6.53 7.37 4.18
C PHE A 110 -5.64 8.34 4.95
N SER A 111 -4.31 8.30 4.78
CA SER A 111 -3.38 9.18 5.49
C SER A 111 -3.47 10.63 5.01
N GLN A 112 -3.67 11.55 5.96
CA GLN A 112 -3.60 13.01 5.73
C GLN A 112 -2.24 13.60 6.14
N LEU A 113 -1.28 12.74 6.51
CA LEU A 113 0.05 13.17 6.93
C LEU A 113 0.82 13.73 5.73
N LYS A 114 1.17 15.01 5.80
CA LYS A 114 2.04 15.67 4.81
C LYS A 114 3.49 15.31 5.07
N THR A 115 4.19 14.87 4.04
CA THR A 115 5.64 14.61 4.08
C THR A 115 6.36 15.56 3.13
N ALA A 116 7.69 15.59 3.18
CA ALA A 116 8.50 16.33 2.20
C ALA A 116 8.23 15.89 0.74
N TYR A 117 7.67 14.69 0.54
CA TYR A 117 7.32 14.11 -0.76
C TYR A 117 5.81 14.21 -1.06
N GLY A 118 5.06 15.03 -0.32
CA GLY A 118 3.60 15.14 -0.41
C GLY A 118 2.87 14.10 0.44
N LEU A 119 1.60 13.81 0.08
CA LEU A 119 0.78 12.83 0.79
C LEU A 119 1.16 11.40 0.41
N LYS A 120 1.22 10.51 1.39
CA LYS A 120 1.57 9.09 1.19
C LYS A 120 0.64 8.39 0.20
N GLY A 121 -0.66 8.68 0.24
CA GLY A 121 -1.66 8.09 -0.67
C GLY A 121 -1.45 8.40 -2.15
N ARG A 122 -0.78 9.51 -2.48
CA ARG A 122 -0.45 9.87 -3.88
C ARG A 122 0.44 8.84 -4.55
N ARG A 123 1.25 8.10 -3.78
CA ARG A 123 2.08 7.01 -4.28
C ARG A 123 1.29 5.90 -4.97
N TRP A 124 0.00 5.75 -4.66
CA TRP A 124 -0.87 4.80 -5.36
C TRP A 124 -1.74 5.49 -6.40
N THR A 125 -2.38 6.60 -6.03
CA THR A 125 -3.39 7.24 -6.89
C THR A 125 -2.79 8.00 -8.08
N GLN A 126 -1.53 8.42 -8.02
CA GLN A 126 -0.89 9.23 -9.06
C GLN A 126 0.22 8.48 -9.82
N SER A 127 0.90 7.52 -9.19
CA SER A 127 2.03 6.80 -9.82
C SER A 127 1.62 5.84 -10.94
N ARG A 128 0.32 5.48 -11.02
CA ARG A 128 -0.23 4.50 -11.98
C ARG A 128 0.60 3.22 -12.06
N LEU A 129 1.10 2.78 -10.90
CA LEU A 129 2.13 1.74 -10.81
C LEU A 129 1.67 0.41 -11.42
N ASP A 130 0.38 0.09 -11.31
CA ASP A 130 -0.21 -1.08 -11.97
C ASP A 130 0.00 -1.06 -13.49
N GLU A 131 -0.29 0.06 -14.16
CA GLU A 131 -0.11 0.22 -15.61
C GLU A 131 1.38 0.14 -16.00
N ARG A 132 2.24 0.76 -15.20
CA ARG A 132 3.71 0.74 -15.39
C ARG A 132 4.29 -0.66 -15.21
N LEU A 133 3.62 -1.52 -14.44
CA LEU A 133 3.91 -2.94 -14.30
C LEU A 133 3.19 -3.82 -15.33
N GLY A 134 2.43 -3.23 -16.26
CA GLY A 134 1.70 -3.93 -17.32
C GLY A 134 0.43 -4.63 -16.85
N LEU A 135 -0.15 -4.18 -15.73
CA LEU A 135 -1.45 -4.63 -15.22
C LEU A 135 -2.57 -3.72 -15.75
N ALA A 136 -3.81 -4.15 -15.57
CA ALA A 136 -4.97 -3.32 -15.89
C ALA A 136 -5.01 -2.08 -14.96
N PRO A 137 -5.44 -0.90 -15.46
CA PRO A 137 -5.61 0.28 -14.62
C PRO A 137 -6.56 0.05 -13.44
N GLY A 138 -6.24 0.63 -12.28
CA GLY A 138 -6.96 0.52 -11.02
C GLY A 138 -6.81 -0.82 -10.31
N MET A 139 -5.94 -1.71 -10.76
CA MET A 139 -5.62 -2.95 -10.04
C MET A 139 -5.05 -2.68 -8.65
N PHE A 140 -4.42 -1.51 -8.47
CA PHE A 140 -3.87 -1.02 -7.21
C PHE A 140 -4.74 0.06 -6.56
N SER A 141 -6.06 -0.18 -6.50
CA SER A 141 -7.05 0.72 -5.93
C SER A 141 -7.98 -0.02 -4.95
N PRO A 142 -8.76 0.68 -4.10
CA PRO A 142 -9.72 0.03 -3.20
C PRO A 142 -10.94 -0.56 -3.94
N ARG A 143 -11.10 -0.27 -5.24
CA ARG A 143 -12.12 -0.83 -6.12
C ARG A 143 -11.45 -1.49 -7.33
N PRO A 144 -10.63 -2.53 -7.11
CA PRO A 144 -9.90 -3.12 -8.22
C PRO A 144 -10.87 -3.82 -9.18
N PRO A 145 -10.59 -3.82 -10.50
CA PRO A 145 -11.44 -4.52 -11.48
C PRO A 145 -11.50 -6.03 -11.23
N ARG A 146 -10.56 -6.59 -10.45
CA ARG A 146 -10.54 -7.97 -9.97
C ARG A 146 -9.61 -8.12 -8.77
N GLY A 147 -9.90 -9.10 -7.91
CA GLY A 147 -9.10 -9.39 -6.72
C GLY A 147 -9.27 -8.33 -5.64
N GLU A 148 -8.27 -8.20 -4.77
CA GLU A 148 -8.24 -7.24 -3.67
C GLU A 148 -6.94 -6.43 -3.77
N PHE A 149 -6.96 -5.15 -3.41
CA PHE A 149 -5.85 -4.21 -3.55
C PHE A 149 -4.53 -4.74 -2.98
N THR A 150 -4.47 -5.04 -1.69
CA THR A 150 -3.25 -5.52 -1.03
C THR A 150 -2.80 -6.86 -1.62
N ALA A 151 -3.73 -7.76 -1.91
CA ALA A 151 -3.45 -9.03 -2.60
C ALA A 151 -2.83 -8.83 -3.99
N ASN A 152 -3.35 -7.88 -4.77
CA ASN A 152 -2.86 -7.56 -6.11
C ASN A 152 -1.46 -6.97 -6.07
N VAL A 153 -1.20 -6.02 -5.16
CA VAL A 153 0.14 -5.45 -4.93
C VAL A 153 1.11 -6.57 -4.55
N THR A 154 0.74 -7.39 -3.56
CA THR A 154 1.55 -8.52 -3.09
C THR A 154 1.92 -9.46 -4.23
N LYS A 155 0.93 -9.89 -5.02
CA LYS A 155 1.14 -10.79 -6.16
C LYS A 155 2.06 -10.17 -7.22
N ALA A 156 1.91 -8.88 -7.51
CA ALA A 156 2.74 -8.19 -8.47
C ALA A 156 4.21 -8.14 -8.00
N LEU A 157 4.44 -7.72 -6.74
CA LEU A 157 5.79 -7.64 -6.17
C LEU A 157 6.47 -9.00 -6.11
N ARG A 158 5.78 -10.03 -5.60
CA ARG A 158 6.30 -11.41 -5.60
C ARG A 158 6.63 -11.90 -7.01
N SER A 159 5.80 -11.58 -8.00
CA SER A 159 6.08 -11.93 -9.38
C SER A 159 7.31 -11.21 -9.94
N LEU A 160 7.59 -9.96 -9.55
CA LEU A 160 8.78 -9.22 -9.97
C LEU A 160 10.04 -9.85 -9.37
N ILE A 161 10.02 -10.07 -8.06
CA ILE A 161 11.12 -10.70 -7.30
C ILE A 161 11.46 -12.06 -7.91
N ARG A 162 10.48 -12.93 -8.15
CA ARG A 162 10.68 -14.25 -8.75
C ARG A 162 11.25 -14.20 -10.17
N LYS A 163 10.89 -13.18 -10.97
CA LYS A 163 11.41 -13.02 -12.33
C LYS A 163 12.85 -12.52 -12.35
N GLY A 164 13.34 -11.90 -11.27
CA GLY A 164 14.75 -11.52 -11.09
C GLY A 164 15.29 -10.49 -12.08
N ARG A 165 14.44 -9.69 -12.73
CA ARG A 165 14.85 -8.75 -13.81
C ARG A 165 15.32 -7.38 -13.31
N GLY A 166 15.77 -7.28 -12.06
CA GLY A 166 16.16 -6.03 -11.41
C GLY A 166 17.45 -6.16 -10.61
N GLY A 167 18.05 -5.04 -10.25
CA GLY A 167 19.17 -5.00 -9.33
C GLY A 167 18.76 -5.53 -7.95
N ARG A 168 19.70 -6.17 -7.24
CA ARG A 168 19.48 -6.66 -5.88
C ARG A 168 20.69 -6.36 -5.01
N LEU A 169 20.45 -5.77 -3.85
CA LEU A 169 21.41 -5.64 -2.77
C LEU A 169 20.93 -6.45 -1.56
N GLU A 170 21.87 -7.03 -0.82
CA GLU A 170 21.61 -7.84 0.37
C GLU A 170 22.39 -7.28 1.54
N GLU A 171 21.71 -7.02 2.65
CA GLU A 171 22.29 -6.42 3.83
C GLU A 171 21.89 -7.21 5.07
N ALA A 172 22.85 -7.61 5.89
CA ALA A 172 22.59 -8.20 7.19
C ALA A 172 22.12 -7.09 8.15
N VAL A 173 21.02 -7.33 8.85
CA VAL A 173 20.43 -6.36 9.77
C VAL A 173 20.07 -7.00 11.12
N LEU A 174 20.04 -6.18 12.16
CA LEU A 174 19.29 -6.48 13.38
C LEU A 174 17.91 -5.88 13.24
N TRP A 175 16.89 -6.74 13.14
CA TRP A 175 15.50 -6.33 13.02
C TRP A 175 14.81 -6.32 14.37
N ARG A 176 14.16 -5.19 14.72
CA ARG A 176 13.32 -5.11 15.91
C ARG A 176 11.90 -5.58 15.57
N THR A 177 11.51 -6.71 16.15
CA THR A 177 10.16 -7.27 16.04
C THR A 177 9.13 -6.42 16.79
N PRO A 178 7.83 -6.54 16.45
CA PRO A 178 6.78 -5.88 17.21
C PRO A 178 6.80 -6.23 18.69
N GLU A 179 7.31 -7.39 19.12
CA GLU A 179 7.44 -7.74 20.53
C GLU A 179 8.64 -7.08 21.23
N GLY A 180 9.34 -6.16 20.55
CA GLY A 180 10.52 -5.46 21.07
C GLY A 180 11.79 -6.31 21.07
N ARG A 181 11.78 -7.51 20.49
CA ARG A 181 12.97 -8.37 20.40
C ARG A 181 13.79 -8.02 19.16
N GLU A 182 15.11 -8.05 19.30
CA GLU A 182 16.03 -7.92 18.17
C GLU A 182 16.37 -9.30 17.61
N VAL A 183 16.25 -9.44 16.29
CA VAL A 183 16.46 -10.70 15.58
C VAL A 183 17.32 -10.44 14.36
N GLY A 184 18.37 -11.24 14.16
CA GLY A 184 19.16 -11.18 12.95
C GLY A 184 18.33 -11.54 11.71
N GLY A 185 18.52 -10.77 10.64
CA GLY A 185 17.85 -10.99 9.37
C GLY A 185 18.65 -10.46 8.20
N THR A 186 18.11 -10.64 7.00
CA THR A 186 18.67 -10.09 5.76
C THR A 186 17.62 -9.25 5.07
N VAL A 187 17.92 -7.97 4.83
CA VAL A 187 17.11 -7.11 3.97
C VAL A 187 17.61 -7.27 2.54
N PHE A 188 16.66 -7.49 1.63
CA PHE A 188 16.85 -7.48 0.20
C PHE A 188 16.25 -6.19 -0.35
N THR A 189 17.10 -5.40 -0.99
CA THR A 189 16.69 -4.19 -1.71
C THR A 189 16.66 -4.52 -3.18
N HIS A 190 15.48 -4.50 -3.77
CA HIS A 190 15.28 -4.76 -5.20
C HIS A 190 14.97 -3.47 -5.94
N LEU A 191 15.61 -3.29 -7.10
CA LEU A 191 15.35 -2.16 -8.00
C LEU A 191 14.89 -2.66 -9.36
N PHE A 192 13.62 -2.44 -9.69
CA PHE A 192 13.02 -2.88 -10.96
C PHE A 192 12.76 -1.69 -11.89
N PRO A 193 13.13 -1.75 -13.17
CA PRO A 193 12.76 -0.70 -14.11
C PRO A 193 11.25 -0.66 -14.31
N LEU A 194 10.68 0.54 -14.30
CA LEU A 194 9.27 0.77 -14.60
C LEU A 194 9.11 1.15 -16.07
N LYS A 195 7.99 0.74 -16.68
CA LYS A 195 7.67 1.24 -18.02
C LYS A 195 7.44 2.77 -17.95
N PRO A 196 7.93 3.52 -18.93
CA PRO A 196 7.63 4.95 -19.03
C PRO A 196 6.14 5.13 -19.29
N LEU A 197 5.55 6.15 -18.68
CA LEU A 197 4.21 6.65 -18.97
C LEU A 197 4.28 8.18 -19.07
N PRO A 198 3.54 8.80 -20.02
CA PRO A 198 3.48 10.24 -20.14
C PRO A 198 3.12 10.93 -18.81
N GLY A 199 3.95 11.88 -18.39
CA GLY A 199 3.79 12.65 -17.14
C GLY A 199 4.33 11.95 -15.88
N LEU A 200 4.98 10.79 -16.01
CA LEU A 200 5.56 10.01 -14.91
C LEU A 200 7.02 9.58 -15.21
N GLU A 201 7.73 10.37 -16.01
CA GLU A 201 9.07 10.06 -16.51
C GLU A 201 10.15 10.20 -15.43
N ALA A 202 9.93 11.00 -14.39
CA ALA A 202 10.91 11.27 -13.35
C ALA A 202 11.20 10.05 -12.46
N GLU A 203 10.20 9.22 -12.18
CA GLU A 203 10.35 8.01 -11.36
C GLU A 203 10.61 6.82 -12.28
N THR A 204 11.84 6.39 -12.48
CA THR A 204 12.18 5.39 -13.51
C THR A 204 12.18 3.95 -12.98
N HIS A 205 12.20 3.77 -11.66
CA HIS A 205 12.31 2.46 -11.02
C HIS A 205 11.31 2.26 -9.89
N LEU A 206 11.06 1.00 -9.56
CA LEU A 206 10.33 0.56 -8.38
C LEU A 206 11.33 -0.05 -7.40
N LEU A 207 11.47 0.59 -6.25
CA LEU A 207 12.22 0.07 -5.12
C LEU A 207 11.32 -0.85 -4.31
N VAL A 208 11.78 -2.05 -3.99
CA VAL A 208 11.05 -3.03 -3.18
C VAL A 208 11.97 -3.58 -2.10
N TYR A 209 11.52 -3.53 -0.85
CA TYR A 209 12.21 -4.12 0.28
C TYR A 209 11.55 -5.44 0.70
N GLU A 210 12.37 -6.46 0.88
CA GLU A 210 11.99 -7.77 1.43
C GLU A 210 12.90 -8.09 2.61
N LEU A 211 12.35 -8.64 3.69
CA LEU A 211 13.10 -9.06 4.86
C LEU A 211 13.02 -10.59 4.99
N GLN A 212 14.17 -11.24 5.13
CA GLN A 212 14.27 -12.65 5.49
C GLN A 212 14.63 -12.80 6.97
N MET A 213 13.77 -13.48 7.72
CA MET A 213 14.00 -13.88 9.10
C MET A 213 13.55 -15.32 9.31
N LYS A 214 14.36 -16.13 10.01
CA LYS A 214 14.05 -17.55 10.31
C LYS A 214 13.60 -18.35 9.07
N GLY A 215 14.27 -18.11 7.93
CA GLY A 215 13.96 -18.76 6.65
C GLY A 215 12.70 -18.27 5.92
N ARG A 216 11.94 -17.32 6.48
CA ARG A 216 10.74 -16.75 5.83
C ARG A 216 11.04 -15.36 5.27
N ARG A 217 10.60 -15.11 4.04
CA ARG A 217 10.74 -13.83 3.33
C ARG A 217 9.42 -13.08 3.33
N ARG A 218 9.41 -11.84 3.82
CA ARG A 218 8.22 -10.98 3.90
C ARG A 218 8.50 -9.63 3.27
N LEU A 219 7.52 -9.08 2.56
CA LEU A 219 7.61 -7.75 1.99
C LEU A 219 7.60 -6.69 3.11
N VAL A 220 8.42 -5.66 2.98
CA VAL A 220 8.46 -4.54 3.92
C VAL A 220 7.69 -3.36 3.33
N THR A 221 8.14 -2.86 2.18
CA THR A 221 7.52 -1.72 1.49
C THR A 221 7.92 -1.71 0.01
N ALA A 222 7.19 -0.95 -0.79
CA ALA A 222 7.53 -0.69 -2.18
C ALA A 222 7.10 0.72 -2.59
N PHE A 223 7.93 1.42 -3.36
CA PHE A 223 7.59 2.75 -3.88
C PHE A 223 8.43 3.11 -5.12
N PRO A 224 7.87 3.91 -6.03
CA PRO A 224 8.61 4.41 -7.19
C PRO A 224 9.72 5.39 -6.76
N VAL A 225 10.83 5.39 -7.50
CA VAL A 225 12.00 6.26 -7.25
C VAL A 225 12.60 6.74 -8.57
N SER A 226 13.24 7.91 -8.53
CA SER A 226 14.16 8.35 -9.58
C SER A 226 15.48 7.57 -9.51
N ALA A 227 16.12 7.35 -10.66
CA ALA A 227 17.46 6.77 -10.74
C ALA A 227 18.53 7.85 -10.54
#